data_AF-A0A1F8EDG8-F1
#
_entry.id   AF-A0A1F8EDG8-F1
#
_cell.length_a   1.000
_cell.length_b   1.000
_cell.length_c   1.000
_cell.angle_alpha   90.00
_cell.angle_beta   90.00
_cell.angle_gamma   90.00
#
_symmetry.space_group_name_H-M   'P 1'
#
loop_
_entity.id
_entity.type
_entity.pdbx_description
1 polymer ?
#
loop_
_entity_poly.entity_id
_entity_poly.type
_entity_poly.pdbx_seq_one_letter_code
_entity_poly.pdbx_strand_id
1 'polypeptide(L)'
;MTKREYLLIGIALAVMLYYFLSATPVMMDDGVKYEGFAESLAWGHLNFKSFYGFQGLSFFSVPVFWLTHSHNSIIIMSAIFSLFSVPLAYFVGKKFYQSSQAGIYFLILFLLMPYPYSTMMRGFQEAALLFFVLLIIWASANEKTWTPISWAIGGIVKPFALTLFPLFFKDFIPRFNLESRLNLGKLIWILVAFIIGGLYLGVSYYQTGHLVNNAAINSYQGNFDTGNPPPLVESFTVGIKGYLRVGANLLLHFRKIMISPFVIVIGAFSLLWNKNLKLRKEMILAIILNFLIVGSLTFSFSKYLLPMTTLFALASVGYLLKYKWFMVLIFIDSFFVFLPIWNYFGHNYWSNIYVYLIPLYLGVILFVYEYLFQKYNFNTNP
;
A
#
# COMPACT_ATOMS: atom_id res chain seq x y z
N MET A 1 -6.00 -6.93 -23.51
CA MET A 1 -5.33 -5.61 -23.45
C MET A 1 -4.87 -5.27 -24.84
N THR A 2 -4.87 -4.00 -25.23
CA THR A 2 -4.34 -3.60 -26.54
C THR A 2 -2.81 -3.55 -26.51
N LYS A 3 -2.15 -3.68 -27.66
CA LYS A 3 -0.67 -3.58 -27.78
C LYS A 3 -0.13 -2.31 -27.12
N ARG A 4 -0.86 -1.20 -27.25
CA ARG A 4 -0.57 0.09 -26.59
C ARG A 4 -0.49 0.00 -25.08
N GLU A 5 -1.46 -0.69 -24.46
CA GLU A 5 -1.52 -0.82 -23.00
C GLU A 5 -0.31 -1.60 -22.46
N TYR A 6 0.07 -2.68 -23.15
CA TYR A 6 1.28 -3.44 -22.80
C TYR A 6 2.54 -2.57 -22.93
N LEU A 7 2.63 -1.78 -24.00
CA LEU A 7 3.77 -0.89 -24.21
C LEU A 7 3.89 0.16 -23.09
N LEU A 8 2.80 0.85 -22.75
CA LEU A 8 2.82 1.88 -21.71
C LEU A 8 3.18 1.32 -20.33
N ILE A 9 2.62 0.16 -19.98
CA ILE A 9 2.94 -0.51 -18.71
C ILE A 9 4.37 -1.03 -18.72
N GLY A 10 4.84 -1.58 -19.85
CA GLY A 10 6.22 -2.03 -20.03
C GLY A 10 7.22 -0.89 -19.88
N ILE A 11 6.94 0.28 -20.46
CA ILE A 11 7.74 1.49 -20.27
C ILE A 11 7.72 1.92 -18.81
N ALA A 12 6.54 1.99 -18.18
CA ALA A 12 6.45 2.38 -16.78
C ALA A 12 7.22 1.41 -15.86
N LEU A 13 7.14 0.11 -16.12
CA LEU A 13 7.92 -0.92 -15.42
C LEU A 13 9.42 -0.72 -15.63
N ALA A 14 9.88 -0.52 -16.86
CA ALA A 14 11.29 -0.32 -17.16
C ALA A 14 11.86 0.94 -16.50
N VAL A 15 11.10 2.03 -16.51
CA VAL A 15 11.49 3.29 -15.88
C VAL A 15 11.53 3.16 -14.35
N MET A 16 10.53 2.50 -13.74
CA MET A 16 10.55 2.24 -12.29
C MET A 16 11.65 1.25 -11.89
N LEU A 17 11.96 0.27 -12.73
CA LEU A 17 13.10 -0.62 -12.51
C LEU A 17 14.41 0.16 -12.53
N TYR A 18 14.62 1.01 -13.54
CA TYR A 18 15.78 1.91 -13.58
C TYR A 18 15.85 2.82 -12.35
N TYR A 19 14.72 3.40 -11.94
CA TYR A 19 14.63 4.24 -10.74
C TYR A 19 15.10 3.51 -9.48
N PHE A 20 14.72 2.24 -9.29
CA PHE A 20 15.19 1.44 -8.15
C PHE A 20 16.65 0.99 -8.29
N LEU A 21 17.10 0.65 -9.49
CA LEU A 21 18.51 0.31 -9.73
C LEU A 21 19.45 1.51 -9.57
N SER A 22 18.96 2.73 -9.76
CA SER A 22 19.71 3.98 -9.55
C SER A 22 19.79 4.41 -8.08
N ALA A 23 19.05 3.74 -7.19
CA ALA A 23 19.04 4.03 -5.77
C ALA A 23 20.15 3.26 -5.05
N THR A 24 20.71 3.87 -4.01
CA THR A 24 21.62 3.22 -3.05
C THR A 24 20.81 2.90 -1.78
N PRO A 25 20.44 1.64 -1.54
CA PRO A 25 19.68 1.27 -0.35
C PRO A 25 20.53 1.41 0.91
N VAL A 26 19.90 1.80 2.03
CA VAL A 26 20.56 1.90 3.33
C VAL A 26 19.63 1.32 4.39
N MET A 27 19.90 0.07 4.81
CA MET A 27 19.12 -0.62 5.82
C MET A 27 19.18 0.12 7.17
N MET A 28 18.03 0.45 7.76
CA MET A 28 17.99 1.19 9.04
C MET A 28 16.64 1.04 9.78
N ASP A 29 16.61 1.45 11.05
CA ASP A 29 15.45 1.38 11.94
C ASP A 29 14.77 -0.02 11.93
N ASP A 30 13.44 -0.06 11.71
CA ASP A 30 12.62 -1.27 11.61
C ASP A 30 13.14 -2.23 10.53
N GLY A 31 13.79 -1.72 9.47
CA GLY A 31 14.31 -2.53 8.36
C GLY A 31 15.35 -3.56 8.79
N VAL A 32 16.24 -3.18 9.73
CA VAL A 32 17.26 -4.10 10.27
C VAL A 32 16.59 -5.27 11.00
N LYS A 33 15.47 -5.02 11.69
CA LYS A 33 14.71 -6.08 12.38
C LYS A 33 14.02 -7.00 11.39
N TYR A 34 13.45 -6.45 10.32
CA TYR A 34 12.81 -7.25 9.28
C TYR A 34 13.83 -8.11 8.52
N GLU A 35 15.01 -7.57 8.20
CA GLU A 35 16.09 -8.30 7.53
C GLU A 35 16.62 -9.42 8.42
N GLY A 36 16.96 -9.12 9.68
CA GLY A 36 17.45 -10.13 10.62
C GLY A 36 16.44 -11.26 10.86
N PHE A 37 15.13 -10.99 10.85
CA PHE A 37 14.12 -12.05 10.89
C PHE A 37 14.12 -12.89 9.60
N ALA A 38 14.25 -12.25 8.43
CA ALA A 38 14.32 -12.96 7.15
C ALA A 38 15.55 -13.88 7.09
N GLU A 39 16.71 -13.41 7.53
CA GLU A 39 17.95 -14.19 7.63
C GLU A 39 17.78 -15.36 8.59
N SER A 40 17.29 -15.10 9.82
CA SER A 40 17.01 -16.16 10.80
C SER A 40 16.08 -17.23 10.22
N LEU A 41 15.01 -16.80 9.56
CA LEU A 41 14.03 -17.69 8.95
C LEU A 41 14.64 -18.49 7.78
N ALA A 42 15.50 -17.87 6.98
CA ALA A 42 16.21 -18.52 5.88
C ALA A 42 17.14 -19.64 6.36
N TRP A 43 17.66 -19.54 7.59
CA TRP A 43 18.43 -20.59 8.26
C TRP A 43 17.57 -21.60 9.03
N GLY A 44 16.25 -21.55 8.88
CA GLY A 44 15.31 -22.50 9.50
C GLY A 44 14.86 -22.11 10.91
N HIS A 45 15.17 -20.90 11.36
CA HIS A 45 14.80 -20.42 12.71
C HIS A 45 13.68 -19.37 12.65
N LEU A 46 12.49 -19.78 13.06
CA LEU A 46 11.36 -18.87 13.28
C LEU A 46 11.52 -18.15 14.62
N ASN A 47 12.02 -16.91 14.61
CA ASN A 47 12.47 -16.19 15.80
C ASN A 47 11.71 -14.87 16.06
N PHE A 48 10.41 -14.96 16.32
CA PHE A 48 9.59 -13.79 16.69
C PHE A 48 10.02 -13.17 18.02
N LYS A 49 10.69 -13.94 18.87
CA LYS A 49 11.22 -13.48 20.15
C LYS A 49 12.32 -12.43 19.99
N SER A 50 13.22 -12.61 19.02
CA SER A 50 14.34 -11.68 18.79
C SER A 50 13.98 -10.54 17.83
N PHE A 51 13.00 -10.77 16.95
CA PHE A 51 12.54 -9.77 15.98
C PHE A 51 11.02 -9.61 16.06
N TYR A 52 10.60 -8.47 16.59
CA TYR A 52 9.23 -8.19 16.98
C TYR A 52 8.52 -7.28 15.97
N GLY A 53 7.19 -7.25 16.04
CA GLY A 53 6.34 -6.58 15.06
C GLY A 53 5.87 -7.52 13.94
N PHE A 54 5.10 -6.97 13.01
CA PHE A 54 4.60 -7.73 11.86
C PHE A 54 5.74 -8.00 10.87
N GLN A 55 6.06 -9.28 10.65
CA GLN A 55 7.20 -9.78 9.88
C GLN A 55 6.80 -10.29 8.48
N GLY A 56 5.59 -9.97 8.00
CA GLY A 56 5.06 -10.61 6.80
C GLY A 56 5.93 -10.48 5.56
N LEU A 57 6.57 -9.33 5.35
CA LEU A 57 7.51 -9.15 4.24
C LEU A 57 8.75 -10.05 4.36
N SER A 58 9.21 -10.32 5.58
CA SER A 58 10.38 -11.15 5.83
C SER A 58 10.20 -12.58 5.32
N PHE A 59 8.99 -13.15 5.43
CA PHE A 59 8.68 -14.45 4.83
C PHE A 59 8.86 -14.46 3.30
N PHE A 60 8.45 -13.38 2.63
CA PHE A 60 8.63 -13.25 1.18
C PHE A 60 10.06 -12.97 0.76
N SER A 61 10.91 -12.53 1.69
CA SER A 61 12.30 -12.16 1.40
C SER A 61 13.26 -13.34 1.55
N VAL A 62 12.85 -14.42 2.21
CA VAL A 62 13.64 -15.66 2.35
C VAL A 62 14.12 -16.22 1.00
N PRO A 63 13.27 -16.38 -0.04
CA PRO A 63 13.76 -16.85 -1.34
C PRO A 63 14.81 -15.91 -1.96
N VAL A 64 14.66 -14.60 -1.77
CA VAL A 64 15.64 -13.62 -2.25
C VAL A 64 16.97 -13.78 -1.50
N PHE A 65 16.92 -13.97 -0.19
CA PHE A 65 18.11 -14.23 0.63
C PHE A 65 18.81 -15.53 0.19
N TRP A 66 18.08 -16.64 -0.02
CA TRP A 66 18.68 -17.89 -0.51
C TRP A 66 19.36 -17.74 -1.87
N LEU A 67 18.80 -16.94 -2.77
CA LEU A 67 19.35 -16.74 -4.11
C LEU A 67 20.54 -15.77 -4.14
N THR A 68 20.59 -14.80 -3.22
CA THR A 68 21.54 -13.68 -3.30
C THR A 68 22.52 -13.59 -2.14
N HIS A 69 22.21 -14.21 -1.00
CA HIS A 69 22.90 -14.05 0.29
C HIS A 69 23.07 -12.58 0.71
N SER A 70 22.19 -11.70 0.21
CA SER A 70 22.28 -10.25 0.40
C SER A 70 21.62 -9.81 1.70
N HIS A 71 22.31 -8.98 2.49
CA HIS A 71 21.77 -8.26 3.66
C HIS A 71 20.78 -7.13 3.30
N ASN A 72 20.27 -7.13 2.07
CA ASN A 72 19.25 -6.21 1.56
C ASN A 72 18.05 -6.98 0.99
N SER A 73 17.84 -8.24 1.38
CA SER A 73 16.81 -9.10 0.80
C SER A 73 15.39 -8.52 0.95
N ILE A 74 15.10 -7.86 2.07
CA ILE A 74 13.84 -7.13 2.34
C ILE A 74 13.63 -6.00 1.36
N ILE A 75 14.69 -5.24 1.07
CA ILE A 75 14.64 -4.09 0.15
C ILE A 75 14.41 -4.58 -1.28
N ILE A 76 15.15 -5.63 -1.69
CA ILE A 76 15.00 -6.25 -3.00
C ILE A 76 13.57 -6.79 -3.17
N MET A 77 13.05 -7.52 -2.19
CA MET A 77 11.68 -8.05 -2.25
C MET A 77 10.63 -6.93 -2.27
N SER A 78 10.85 -5.85 -1.52
CA SER A 78 9.99 -4.66 -1.56
C SER A 78 9.99 -3.99 -2.93
N ALA A 79 11.15 -3.88 -3.57
CA ALA A 79 11.27 -3.36 -4.93
C ALA A 79 10.52 -4.25 -5.92
N ILE A 80 10.62 -5.58 -5.79
CA ILE A 80 9.85 -6.54 -6.60
C ILE A 80 8.34 -6.32 -6.43
N PHE A 81 7.84 -6.21 -5.20
CA PHE A 81 6.42 -5.91 -4.96
C PHE A 81 6.00 -4.54 -5.48
N SER A 82 6.87 -3.53 -5.39
CA SER A 82 6.61 -2.22 -5.97
C SER A 82 6.55 -2.28 -7.50
N LEU A 83 7.40 -3.07 -8.15
CA LEU A 83 7.35 -3.29 -9.60
C LEU A 83 6.07 -4.01 -10.00
N PHE A 84 5.65 -5.06 -9.28
CA PHE A 84 4.37 -5.71 -9.53
C PHE A 84 3.16 -4.81 -9.25
N SER A 85 3.31 -3.80 -8.39
CA SER A 85 2.27 -2.81 -8.14
C SER A 85 2.01 -1.90 -9.35
N VAL A 86 2.98 -1.70 -10.26
CA VAL A 86 2.81 -0.88 -11.48
C VAL A 86 1.70 -1.43 -12.39
N PRO A 87 1.77 -2.66 -12.93
CA PRO A 87 0.68 -3.23 -13.74
C PRO A 87 -0.60 -3.39 -12.93
N LEU A 88 -0.48 -3.74 -11.64
CA LEU A 88 -1.63 -3.94 -10.77
C LEU A 88 -2.44 -2.65 -10.56
N ALA A 89 -1.78 -1.50 -10.36
CA ALA A 89 -2.42 -0.19 -10.29
C ALA A 89 -3.21 0.09 -11.58
N TYR A 90 -2.59 -0.09 -12.74
CA TYR A 90 -3.31 0.03 -14.01
C TYR A 90 -4.57 -0.87 -14.06
N PHE A 91 -4.44 -2.14 -13.67
CA PHE A 91 -5.56 -3.08 -13.69
C PHE A 91 -6.67 -2.74 -12.70
N VAL A 92 -6.32 -2.22 -11.51
CA VAL A 92 -7.32 -1.74 -10.54
C VAL A 92 -8.16 -0.62 -11.17
N GLY A 93 -7.52 0.44 -11.67
CA GLY A 93 -8.24 1.56 -12.27
C GLY A 93 -9.08 1.13 -13.47
N LYS A 94 -8.50 0.30 -14.35
CA LYS A 94 -9.18 -0.23 -15.53
C LYS A 94 -10.39 -1.06 -15.17
N LYS A 95 -10.27 -2.00 -14.24
CA LYS A 95 -11.39 -2.88 -13.88
C LYS A 95 -12.48 -2.13 -13.14
N PHE A 96 -12.09 -1.22 -12.25
CA PHE A 96 -13.03 -0.51 -11.39
C PHE A 96 -13.96 0.41 -12.20
N TYR A 97 -13.40 1.14 -13.18
CA TYR A 97 -14.14 2.07 -14.05
C TYR A 97 -14.44 1.52 -15.45
N GLN A 98 -14.06 0.28 -15.74
CA GLN A 98 -14.20 -0.36 -17.06
C GLN A 98 -13.59 0.46 -18.21
N SER A 99 -12.51 1.20 -17.93
CA SER A 99 -11.90 2.14 -18.87
C SER A 99 -10.38 2.04 -18.83
N SER A 100 -9.75 1.83 -19.98
CA SER A 100 -8.28 1.80 -20.09
C SER A 100 -7.66 3.12 -19.67
N GLN A 101 -8.32 4.24 -19.96
CA GLN A 101 -7.89 5.57 -19.53
C GLN A 101 -7.92 5.70 -18.01
N ALA A 102 -8.97 5.19 -17.34
CA ALA A 102 -9.03 5.16 -15.88
C ALA A 102 -7.87 4.35 -15.28
N GLY A 103 -7.46 3.27 -15.95
CA GLY A 103 -6.26 2.52 -15.61
C GLY A 103 -4.99 3.36 -15.65
N ILE A 104 -4.78 4.14 -16.72
CA ILE A 104 -3.64 5.05 -16.84
C ILE A 104 -3.67 6.14 -15.76
N TYR A 105 -4.83 6.74 -15.49
CA TYR A 105 -4.97 7.78 -14.47
C TYR A 105 -4.66 7.22 -13.08
N PHE A 106 -5.14 6.02 -12.74
CA PHE A 106 -4.83 5.43 -11.45
C PHE A 106 -3.37 4.97 -11.35
N LEU A 107 -2.76 4.51 -12.44
CA LEU A 107 -1.31 4.28 -12.51
C LEU A 107 -0.52 5.58 -12.25
N ILE A 108 -0.92 6.70 -12.85
CA ILE A 108 -0.31 8.01 -12.57
C ILE A 108 -0.42 8.33 -11.08
N LEU A 109 -1.60 8.22 -10.48
CA LEU A 109 -1.77 8.49 -9.04
C LEU A 109 -0.93 7.57 -8.16
N PHE A 110 -0.74 6.31 -8.54
CA PHE A 110 0.18 5.39 -7.88
C PHE A 110 1.63 5.90 -7.94
N LEU A 111 2.12 6.30 -9.12
CA LEU A 111 3.47 6.85 -9.30
C LEU A 111 3.69 8.14 -8.49
N LEU A 112 2.61 8.88 -8.24
CA LEU A 112 2.62 10.09 -7.42
C LEU A 112 2.57 9.81 -5.91
N MET A 113 2.80 8.55 -5.48
CA MET A 113 2.98 8.17 -4.08
C MET A 113 4.46 7.94 -3.73
N PRO A 114 5.27 8.98 -3.49
CA PRO A 114 6.72 8.86 -3.26
C PRO A 114 7.10 8.14 -1.96
N TYR A 115 6.21 8.16 -0.96
CA TYR A 115 6.55 7.72 0.39
C TYR A 115 6.91 6.22 0.45
N PRO A 116 6.08 5.28 -0.06
CA PRO A 116 6.43 3.86 -0.09
C PRO A 116 7.74 3.55 -0.84
N TYR A 117 8.05 4.28 -1.92
CA TYR A 117 9.29 4.08 -2.67
C TYR A 117 10.53 4.54 -1.89
N SER A 118 10.38 5.62 -1.13
CA SER A 118 11.49 6.18 -0.35
C SER A 118 11.75 5.37 0.92
N THR A 119 10.70 4.89 1.60
CA THR A 119 10.87 4.14 2.85
C THR A 119 11.29 2.69 2.62
N MET A 120 10.97 2.08 1.48
CA MET A 120 11.47 0.73 1.20
C MET A 120 13.00 0.68 1.06
N MET A 121 13.66 1.79 0.66
CA MET A 121 15.13 1.87 0.63
C MET A 121 15.78 1.77 2.01
N ARG A 122 14.97 1.82 3.07
CA ARG A 122 15.33 1.62 4.48
C ARG A 122 15.03 0.22 5.00
N GLY A 123 14.41 -0.63 4.17
CA GLY A 123 13.87 -1.93 4.58
C GLY A 123 12.44 -1.86 5.12
N PHE A 124 11.71 -0.74 4.98
CA PHE A 124 10.33 -0.69 5.48
C PHE A 124 9.34 -1.38 4.54
N GLN A 125 8.25 -1.88 5.13
CA GLN A 125 7.27 -2.73 4.46
C GLN A 125 6.17 -1.97 3.70
N GLU A 126 6.22 -0.63 3.56
CA GLU A 126 5.12 0.13 2.95
C GLU A 126 4.89 -0.20 1.47
N ALA A 127 5.95 -0.48 0.70
CA ALA A 127 5.82 -0.90 -0.70
C ALA A 127 5.10 -2.26 -0.81
N ALA A 128 5.43 -3.21 0.08
CA ALA A 128 4.74 -4.49 0.17
C ALA A 128 3.28 -4.32 0.62
N LEU A 129 3.01 -3.47 1.60
CA LEU A 129 1.65 -3.13 2.00
C LEU A 129 0.85 -2.54 0.83
N LEU A 130 1.43 -1.62 0.07
CA LEU A 130 0.77 -1.02 -1.11
C LEU A 130 0.39 -2.08 -2.14
N PHE A 131 1.29 -3.04 -2.41
CA PHE A 131 1.01 -4.17 -3.29
C PHE A 131 -0.23 -4.95 -2.81
N PHE A 132 -0.28 -5.34 -1.54
CA PHE A 132 -1.44 -6.08 -1.01
C PHE A 132 -2.72 -5.24 -0.98
N VAL A 133 -2.64 -3.94 -0.67
CA VAL A 133 -3.79 -3.02 -0.76
C VAL A 133 -4.35 -3.01 -2.18
N LEU A 134 -3.50 -2.85 -3.20
CA LEU A 134 -3.91 -2.88 -4.60
C LEU A 134 -4.46 -4.26 -5.00
N LEU A 135 -3.85 -5.35 -4.52
CA LEU A 135 -4.27 -6.71 -4.81
C LEU A 135 -5.64 -7.02 -4.23
N ILE A 136 -5.91 -6.60 -2.99
CA ILE A 136 -7.20 -6.73 -2.32
C ILE A 136 -8.26 -5.94 -3.11
N ILE A 137 -7.99 -4.66 -3.43
CA ILE A 137 -8.93 -3.84 -4.21
C ILE A 137 -9.22 -4.47 -5.57
N TRP A 138 -8.19 -4.93 -6.29
CA TRP A 138 -8.35 -5.59 -7.58
C TRP A 138 -9.19 -6.87 -7.46
N ALA A 139 -8.89 -7.71 -6.47
CA ALA A 139 -9.55 -8.97 -6.22
C ALA A 139 -11.02 -8.76 -5.84
N SER A 140 -11.31 -7.79 -4.96
CA SER A 140 -12.67 -7.37 -4.61
C SER A 140 -13.44 -6.84 -5.82
N ALA A 141 -12.83 -5.98 -6.65
CA ALA A 141 -13.48 -5.44 -7.84
C ALA A 141 -13.77 -6.51 -8.92
N ASN A 142 -13.08 -7.64 -8.87
CA ASN A 142 -13.27 -8.82 -9.72
C ASN A 142 -14.01 -9.97 -9.01
N GLU A 143 -14.49 -9.77 -7.77
CA GLU A 143 -15.19 -10.78 -6.97
C GLU A 143 -14.43 -12.11 -6.85
N LYS A 144 -13.08 -12.04 -6.77
CA LYS A 144 -12.24 -13.23 -6.69
C LYS A 144 -12.46 -13.94 -5.36
N THR A 145 -12.64 -15.26 -5.43
CA THR A 145 -12.89 -16.10 -4.26
C THR A 145 -11.72 -16.13 -3.27
N TRP A 146 -10.48 -15.95 -3.75
CA TRP A 146 -9.27 -15.92 -2.94
C TRP A 146 -8.97 -14.56 -2.27
N THR A 147 -9.79 -13.53 -2.48
CA THR A 147 -9.62 -12.20 -1.85
C THR A 147 -9.32 -12.27 -0.34
N PRO A 148 -9.97 -13.15 0.47
CA PRO A 148 -9.65 -13.30 1.89
C PRO A 148 -8.19 -13.67 2.18
N ILE A 149 -7.55 -14.48 1.34
CA ILE A 149 -6.14 -14.84 1.54
C ILE A 149 -5.25 -13.62 1.36
N SER A 150 -5.44 -12.85 0.29
CA SER A 150 -4.65 -11.63 0.08
C SER A 150 -4.89 -10.61 1.19
N TRP A 151 -6.10 -10.57 1.76
CA TRP A 151 -6.42 -9.77 2.93
C TRP A 151 -5.68 -10.24 4.19
N ALA A 152 -5.68 -11.54 4.49
CA ALA A 152 -4.95 -12.09 5.63
C ALA A 152 -3.44 -11.91 5.49
N ILE A 153 -2.86 -12.24 4.33
CA ILE A 153 -1.44 -12.04 4.05
C ILE A 153 -1.08 -10.56 4.12
N GLY A 154 -1.90 -9.67 3.54
CA GLY A 154 -1.73 -8.23 3.64
C GLY A 154 -1.74 -7.76 5.11
N GLY A 155 -2.61 -8.33 5.94
CA GLY A 155 -2.65 -8.09 7.38
C GLY A 155 -1.40 -8.57 8.13
N ILE A 156 -0.81 -9.69 7.71
CA ILE A 156 0.46 -10.21 8.24
C ILE A 156 1.65 -9.34 7.80
N VAL A 157 1.62 -8.77 6.60
CA VAL A 157 2.60 -7.75 6.19
C VAL A 157 2.40 -6.50 7.02
N LYS A 158 1.17 -5.99 7.11
CA LYS A 158 0.84 -4.88 8.02
C LYS A 158 -0.65 -4.87 8.36
N PRO A 159 -1.03 -4.76 9.64
CA PRO A 159 -2.42 -4.95 10.07
C PRO A 159 -3.38 -3.91 9.51
N PHE A 160 -2.90 -2.76 9.04
CA PHE A 160 -3.75 -1.74 8.42
C PHE A 160 -4.42 -2.22 7.13
N ALA A 161 -3.88 -3.22 6.42
CA ALA A 161 -4.59 -3.84 5.29
C ALA A 161 -5.94 -4.44 5.70
N LEU A 162 -6.09 -4.81 6.99
CA LEU A 162 -7.31 -5.45 7.49
C LEU A 162 -8.53 -4.53 7.39
N THR A 163 -8.34 -3.21 7.36
CA THR A 163 -9.41 -2.22 7.21
C THR A 163 -10.11 -2.30 5.86
N LEU A 164 -9.55 -3.03 4.88
CA LEU A 164 -10.15 -3.26 3.57
C LEU A 164 -11.19 -4.38 3.55
N PHE A 165 -11.41 -5.06 4.68
CA PHE A 165 -12.44 -6.11 4.82
C PHE A 165 -13.83 -5.72 4.23
N PRO A 166 -14.34 -4.49 4.44
CA PRO A 166 -15.62 -4.07 3.87
C PRO A 166 -15.74 -4.21 2.35
N LEU A 167 -14.63 -4.14 1.60
CA LEU A 167 -14.64 -4.16 0.13
C LEU A 167 -15.21 -5.46 -0.45
N PHE A 168 -15.09 -6.55 0.30
CA PHE A 168 -15.47 -7.89 -0.16
C PHE A 168 -16.34 -8.65 0.85
N PHE A 169 -16.61 -8.09 2.05
CA PHE A 169 -17.42 -8.77 3.07
C PHE A 169 -18.82 -9.17 2.59
N LYS A 170 -19.48 -8.30 1.82
CA LYS A 170 -20.83 -8.55 1.29
C LYS A 170 -20.92 -9.79 0.40
N ASP A 171 -19.79 -10.23 -0.16
CA ASP A 171 -19.73 -11.39 -1.05
C ASP A 171 -19.85 -12.70 -0.25
N PHE A 172 -19.88 -12.62 1.09
CA PHE A 172 -19.98 -13.75 2.02
C PHE A 172 -21.22 -13.74 2.88
N ILE A 173 -21.94 -12.62 2.96
CA ILE A 173 -23.26 -12.63 3.60
C ILE A 173 -24.19 -13.38 2.62
N PRO A 174 -24.74 -14.55 2.99
CA PRO A 174 -25.77 -15.17 2.18
C PRO A 174 -26.90 -14.16 2.04
N ARG A 175 -27.21 -13.76 0.79
CA ARG A 175 -28.44 -13.01 0.56
C ARG A 175 -29.56 -13.89 1.10
N PHE A 176 -30.41 -13.35 1.97
CA PHE A 176 -31.54 -14.01 2.63
C PHE A 176 -32.62 -14.58 1.67
N ASN A 177 -32.29 -14.85 0.41
CA ASN A 177 -33.09 -15.68 -0.46
C ASN A 177 -32.76 -17.14 -0.16
N LEU A 178 -33.76 -17.92 0.27
CA LEU A 178 -33.66 -19.33 0.62
C LEU A 178 -33.03 -20.24 -0.46
N GLU A 179 -32.91 -19.77 -1.70
CA GLU A 179 -32.29 -20.50 -2.82
C GLU A 179 -30.80 -20.18 -3.03
N SER A 180 -30.24 -19.23 -2.27
CA SER A 180 -28.84 -18.82 -2.39
C SER A 180 -27.92 -19.90 -1.82
N ARG A 181 -27.52 -20.86 -2.66
CA ARG A 181 -26.42 -21.80 -2.38
C ARG A 181 -25.27 -21.02 -1.76
N LEU A 182 -24.99 -21.25 -0.47
CA LEU A 182 -23.75 -20.85 0.18
C LEU A 182 -22.62 -21.24 -0.77
N ASN A 183 -21.86 -20.25 -1.25
CA ASN A 183 -20.75 -20.51 -2.13
C ASN A 183 -19.64 -21.13 -1.25
N LEU A 184 -19.72 -22.44 -1.01
CA LEU A 184 -18.84 -23.20 -0.11
C LEU A 184 -17.37 -22.89 -0.39
N GLY A 185 -17.01 -22.71 -1.66
CA GLY A 185 -15.66 -22.32 -2.08
C GLY A 185 -15.20 -21.00 -1.47
N LYS A 186 -16.07 -19.96 -1.44
CA LYS A 186 -15.75 -18.67 -0.81
C LYS A 186 -15.61 -18.77 0.71
N LEU A 187 -16.44 -19.58 1.37
CA LEU A 187 -16.34 -19.84 2.80
C LEU A 187 -15.01 -20.53 3.16
N ILE A 188 -14.60 -21.51 2.37
CA ILE A 188 -13.30 -22.19 2.53
C ILE A 188 -12.16 -21.19 2.47
N TRP A 189 -12.16 -20.26 1.51
CA TRP A 189 -11.10 -19.25 1.43
C TRP A 189 -11.04 -18.32 2.64
N ILE A 190 -12.18 -18.01 3.27
CA ILE A 190 -12.22 -17.27 4.54
C ILE A 190 -11.61 -18.10 5.67
N LEU A 191 -12.00 -19.37 5.78
CA LEU A 191 -11.44 -20.26 6.80
C LEU A 191 -9.93 -20.39 6.64
N VAL A 192 -9.45 -20.58 5.41
CA VAL A 192 -8.01 -20.61 5.10
C VAL A 192 -7.34 -19.29 5.49
N ALA A 193 -7.97 -18.14 5.19
CA ALA A 193 -7.44 -16.84 5.59
C ALA A 193 -7.33 -16.68 7.11
N PHE A 194 -8.35 -17.11 7.86
CA PHE A 194 -8.31 -17.12 9.32
C PHE A 194 -7.29 -18.11 9.89
N ILE A 195 -7.11 -19.27 9.26
CA ILE A 195 -6.06 -20.23 9.65
C ILE A 195 -4.68 -19.61 9.43
N ILE A 196 -4.42 -18.99 8.28
CA ILE A 196 -3.13 -18.35 7.99
C ILE A 196 -2.85 -17.22 8.99
N GLY A 197 -3.81 -16.30 9.18
CA GLY A 197 -3.67 -15.20 10.13
C GLY A 197 -3.57 -15.69 11.58
N GLY A 198 -4.39 -16.67 11.95
CA GLY A 198 -4.43 -17.25 13.29
C GLY A 198 -3.17 -18.03 13.63
N LEU A 199 -2.60 -18.79 12.70
CA LEU A 199 -1.32 -19.47 12.88
C LEU A 199 -0.18 -18.45 13.06
N TYR A 200 -0.14 -17.41 12.23
CA TYR A 200 0.86 -16.35 12.37
C TYR A 200 0.80 -15.68 13.75
N LEU A 201 -0.40 -15.22 14.16
CA LEU A 201 -0.59 -14.57 15.45
C LEU A 201 -0.38 -15.54 16.62
N GLY A 202 -0.84 -16.78 16.50
CA GLY A 202 -0.71 -17.81 17.53
C GLY A 202 0.74 -18.21 17.77
N VAL A 203 1.53 -18.39 16.71
CA VAL A 203 2.97 -18.69 16.85
C VAL A 203 3.73 -17.47 17.37
N SER A 204 3.41 -16.27 16.89
CA SER A 204 3.99 -15.04 17.43
C SER A 204 3.70 -14.92 18.94
N TYR A 205 2.45 -15.10 19.35
CA TYR A 205 2.04 -15.04 20.76
C TYR A 205 2.70 -16.14 21.59
N TYR A 206 2.78 -17.37 21.08
CA TYR A 206 3.44 -18.48 21.77
C TYR A 206 4.91 -18.19 22.07
N GLN A 207 5.64 -17.55 21.14
CA GLN A 207 7.05 -17.23 21.33
C GLN A 207 7.30 -15.97 22.18
N THR A 208 6.41 -14.99 22.15
CA THR A 208 6.62 -13.66 22.76
C THR A 208 5.78 -13.43 24.02
N GLY A 209 4.74 -14.23 24.26
CA GLY A 209 3.80 -14.10 25.37
C GLY A 209 2.74 -13.00 25.20
N HIS A 210 2.77 -12.21 24.12
CA HIS A 210 1.80 -11.14 23.84
C HIS A 210 1.81 -10.76 22.34
N LEU A 211 0.86 -9.95 21.88
CA LEU A 211 0.85 -9.47 20.49
C LEU A 211 1.63 -8.16 20.35
N VAL A 212 2.60 -8.14 19.45
CA VAL A 212 3.42 -6.95 19.16
C VAL A 212 3.11 -6.39 17.77
N ASN A 213 2.63 -5.15 17.71
CA ASN A 213 2.24 -4.49 16.46
C ASN A 213 3.41 -3.77 15.75
N ASN A 214 4.41 -3.29 16.48
CA ASN A 214 5.42 -2.41 15.91
C ASN A 214 6.85 -2.90 16.17
N ALA A 215 7.72 -2.73 15.18
CA ALA A 215 9.16 -2.99 15.27
C ALA A 215 9.94 -1.80 15.90
N ALA A 216 9.25 -0.72 16.29
CA ALA A 216 9.88 0.43 16.94
C ALA A 216 10.22 0.16 18.41
N ILE A 217 11.52 0.13 18.74
CA ILE A 217 12.07 -0.05 20.12
C ILE A 217 11.65 1.09 21.06
N ASN A 218 11.43 2.29 20.52
CA ASN A 218 11.19 3.47 21.34
C ASN A 218 9.78 3.52 21.94
N SER A 219 8.89 2.59 21.58
CA SER A 219 7.53 2.51 22.10
C SER A 219 7.41 1.67 23.39
N TYR A 220 8.53 1.15 23.90
CA TYR A 220 8.59 0.27 25.07
C TYR A 220 9.03 1.01 26.35
N GLN A 221 8.50 0.55 27.48
CA GLN A 221 8.81 1.09 28.81
C GLN A 221 10.14 0.51 29.33
N GLY A 222 11.26 1.20 29.12
CA GLY A 222 12.58 0.79 29.60
C GLY A 222 13.43 0.04 28.57
N ASN A 223 14.53 -0.58 29.03
CA ASN A 223 15.41 -1.36 28.16
C ASN A 223 14.64 -2.56 27.59
N PHE A 224 14.65 -2.68 26.26
CA PHE A 224 13.98 -3.77 25.57
C PHE A 224 14.72 -5.09 25.81
N ASP A 225 14.11 -5.98 26.59
CA ASP A 225 14.57 -7.36 26.79
C ASP A 225 13.79 -8.31 25.87
N THR A 226 14.50 -9.01 24.98
CA THR A 226 13.91 -10.02 24.07
C THR A 226 13.36 -11.23 24.83
N GLY A 227 13.81 -11.47 26.07
CA GLY A 227 13.30 -12.49 26.98
C GLY A 227 11.94 -12.16 27.61
N ASN A 228 11.70 -10.86 27.83
CA ASN A 228 10.55 -10.33 28.55
C ASN A 228 10.27 -8.90 28.05
N PRO A 229 9.69 -8.73 26.84
CA PRO A 229 9.51 -7.41 26.27
C PRO A 229 8.65 -6.54 27.20
N PRO A 230 9.04 -5.30 27.50
CA PRO A 230 8.24 -4.45 28.37
C PRO A 230 6.84 -4.24 27.78
N PRO A 231 5.82 -3.96 28.61
CA PRO A 231 4.54 -3.53 28.09
C PRO A 231 4.71 -2.28 27.19
N LEU A 232 4.00 -2.27 26.05
CA LEU A 232 3.96 -1.14 25.14
C LEU A 232 3.24 0.03 25.83
N VAL A 233 3.95 1.14 26.06
CA VAL A 233 3.38 2.35 26.69
C VAL A 233 2.30 2.99 25.80
N GLU A 234 2.43 2.76 24.49
CA GLU A 234 1.92 3.70 23.50
C GLU A 234 1.05 3.06 22.41
N SER A 235 1.01 1.74 22.28
CA SER A 235 0.41 1.13 21.08
C SER A 235 -1.13 1.11 21.06
N PHE A 236 -1.81 1.32 22.20
CA PHE A 236 -3.28 1.16 22.28
C PHE A 236 -4.00 2.08 23.27
N THR A 237 -3.35 3.07 23.86
CA THR A 237 -4.07 4.06 24.69
C THR A 237 -4.93 4.95 23.79
N VAL A 238 -6.25 4.80 23.88
CA VAL A 238 -7.20 5.58 23.07
C VAL A 238 -7.03 7.07 23.43
N GLY A 239 -6.63 7.88 22.45
CA GLY A 239 -6.34 9.30 22.66
C GLY A 239 -7.04 10.22 21.65
N ILE A 240 -7.69 11.28 22.13
CA ILE A 240 -8.43 12.25 21.29
C ILE A 240 -7.51 13.01 20.31
N LYS A 241 -6.22 13.18 20.65
CA LYS A 241 -5.24 13.87 19.80
C LYS A 241 -4.90 13.12 18.50
N GLY A 242 -5.19 11.82 18.40
CA GLY A 242 -4.85 11.00 17.24
C GLY A 242 -5.66 11.36 15.98
N TYR A 243 -6.94 11.67 16.12
CA TYR A 243 -7.83 11.99 15.00
C TYR A 243 -7.44 13.28 14.25
N LEU A 244 -7.07 14.35 14.97
CA LEU A 244 -6.56 15.58 14.35
C LEU A 244 -5.23 15.34 13.63
N ARG A 245 -4.36 14.45 14.16
CA ARG A 245 -3.12 14.05 13.49
C ARG A 245 -3.39 13.27 12.21
N VAL A 246 -4.43 12.43 12.16
CA VAL A 246 -4.85 11.76 10.93
C VAL A 246 -5.21 12.78 9.86
N GLY A 247 -6.05 13.76 10.17
CA GLY A 247 -6.39 14.85 9.24
C GLY A 247 -5.15 15.62 8.77
N ALA A 248 -4.24 15.96 9.69
CA ALA A 248 -2.99 16.64 9.36
C ALA A 248 -2.09 15.81 8.43
N ASN A 249 -1.96 14.50 8.65
CA ASN A 249 -1.17 13.58 7.83
C ASN A 249 -1.76 13.36 6.41
N LEU A 250 -3.00 13.79 6.16
CA LEU A 250 -3.63 13.74 4.84
C LEU A 250 -3.58 15.07 4.08
N LEU A 251 -3.52 16.19 4.81
CA LEU A 251 -3.78 17.52 4.23
C LEU A 251 -2.60 18.50 4.33
N LEU A 252 -1.62 18.28 5.21
CA LEU A 252 -0.49 19.20 5.40
C LEU A 252 0.83 18.67 4.80
N HIS A 253 1.24 19.21 3.64
CA HIS A 253 2.41 18.74 2.85
C HIS A 253 3.69 18.45 3.65
N PHE A 254 3.95 19.19 4.72
CA PHE A 254 5.13 19.01 5.57
C PHE A 254 5.09 17.74 6.46
N ARG A 255 3.95 17.03 6.52
CA ARG A 255 3.73 15.81 7.34
C ARG A 255 3.83 14.53 6.51
N LYS A 256 5.03 14.16 6.04
CA LYS A 256 5.33 12.85 5.39
C LYS A 256 4.17 12.27 4.57
N ILE A 257 3.51 13.11 3.76
CA ILE A 257 2.23 12.75 3.14
C ILE A 257 2.48 11.70 2.05
N MET A 258 1.54 10.76 1.92
CA MET A 258 1.64 9.70 0.93
C MET A 258 1.35 10.13 -0.50
N ILE A 259 0.41 11.06 -0.71
CA ILE A 259 -0.03 11.57 -2.01
C ILE A 259 -0.50 13.01 -1.89
N SER A 260 -0.60 13.74 -2.99
CA SER A 260 -1.21 15.08 -3.06
C SER A 260 -2.53 15.20 -2.24
N PRO A 261 -2.63 16.12 -1.26
CA PRO A 261 -3.87 16.50 -0.60
C PRO A 261 -5.03 16.79 -1.55
N PHE A 262 -4.78 17.38 -2.72
CA PHE A 262 -5.82 17.57 -3.74
C PHE A 262 -6.47 16.24 -4.14
N VAL A 263 -5.70 15.16 -4.28
CA VAL A 263 -6.23 13.82 -4.57
C VAL A 263 -7.14 13.33 -3.44
N ILE A 264 -6.75 13.57 -2.18
CA ILE A 264 -7.56 13.21 -1.01
C ILE A 264 -8.91 13.95 -1.04
N VAL A 265 -8.87 15.27 -1.29
CA VAL A 265 -10.08 16.12 -1.33
C VAL A 265 -11.00 15.71 -2.47
N ILE A 266 -10.48 15.52 -3.69
CA ILE A 266 -11.28 15.07 -4.84
C ILE A 266 -11.84 13.67 -4.59
N GLY A 267 -11.05 12.77 -4.02
CA GLY A 267 -11.49 11.43 -3.63
C GLY A 267 -12.62 11.44 -2.62
N ALA A 268 -12.52 12.27 -1.58
CA ALA A 268 -13.55 12.45 -0.57
C ALA A 268 -14.84 13.01 -1.18
N PHE A 269 -14.75 14.05 -2.01
CA PHE A 269 -15.90 14.60 -2.72
C PHE A 269 -16.55 13.60 -3.67
N SER A 270 -15.74 12.77 -4.35
CA SER A 270 -16.25 11.69 -5.19
C SER A 270 -17.07 10.68 -4.38
N LEU A 271 -16.56 10.26 -3.22
CA LEU A 271 -17.29 9.37 -2.32
C LEU A 271 -18.54 10.03 -1.74
N LEU A 272 -18.53 11.32 -1.44
CA LEU A 272 -19.70 12.02 -0.90
C LEU A 272 -20.80 12.17 -1.96
N TRP A 273 -20.47 12.62 -3.16
CA TRP A 273 -21.46 13.05 -4.16
C TRP A 273 -21.76 12.05 -5.27
N ASN A 274 -20.80 11.20 -5.67
CA ASN A 274 -21.03 10.23 -6.73
C ASN A 274 -21.72 8.96 -6.19
N LYS A 275 -23.05 9.00 -6.08
CA LYS A 275 -23.85 7.86 -5.58
C LYS A 275 -23.72 6.58 -6.41
N ASN A 276 -23.30 6.69 -7.68
CA ASN A 276 -23.15 5.57 -8.61
C ASN A 276 -21.74 4.97 -8.63
N LEU A 277 -20.82 5.47 -7.79
CA LEU A 277 -19.48 4.94 -7.71
C LEU A 277 -19.51 3.47 -7.25
N LYS A 278 -18.82 2.60 -8.02
CA LYS A 278 -18.70 1.17 -7.69
C LYS A 278 -18.10 1.00 -6.29
N LEU A 279 -18.61 0.07 -5.49
CA LEU A 279 -18.13 -0.20 -4.12
C LEU A 279 -18.11 1.03 -3.19
N ARG A 280 -18.88 2.09 -3.47
CA ARG A 280 -18.86 3.35 -2.70
C ARG A 280 -19.03 3.15 -1.21
N LYS A 281 -20.06 2.39 -0.79
CA LYS A 281 -20.40 2.22 0.64
C LYS A 281 -19.30 1.46 1.36
N GLU A 282 -18.76 0.46 0.69
CA GLU A 282 -17.68 -0.40 1.15
C GLU A 282 -16.37 0.38 1.27
N MET A 283 -16.05 1.23 0.29
CA MET A 283 -14.91 2.15 0.36
C MET A 283 -15.06 3.13 1.53
N ILE A 284 -16.23 3.75 1.70
CA ILE A 284 -16.50 4.65 2.83
C ILE A 284 -16.30 3.91 4.16
N LEU A 285 -16.83 2.70 4.30
CA LEU A 285 -16.68 1.92 5.53
C LEU A 285 -15.21 1.57 5.79
N ALA A 286 -14.45 1.14 4.78
CA ALA A 286 -13.03 0.84 4.91
C ALA A 286 -12.20 2.07 5.31
N ILE A 287 -12.54 3.24 4.76
CA ILE A 287 -11.93 4.53 5.10
C ILE A 287 -12.24 4.91 6.55
N ILE A 288 -13.51 4.79 6.98
CA ILE A 288 -13.91 5.05 8.37
C ILE A 288 -13.17 4.12 9.33
N LEU A 289 -13.08 2.81 9.02
CA LEU A 289 -12.34 1.86 9.84
C LEU A 289 -10.86 2.22 9.94
N ASN A 290 -10.22 2.58 8.83
CA ASN A 290 -8.81 3.01 8.85
C ASN A 290 -8.61 4.30 9.65
N PHE A 291 -9.50 5.28 9.50
CA PHE A 291 -9.49 6.51 10.28
C PHE A 291 -9.68 6.25 11.77
N LEU A 292 -10.63 5.37 12.14
CA LEU A 292 -10.89 4.99 13.53
C LEU A 292 -9.70 4.27 14.16
N ILE A 293 -9.14 3.28 13.47
CA ILE A 293 -7.98 2.54 13.98
C ILE A 293 -6.79 3.48 14.14
N VAL A 294 -6.39 4.21 13.10
CA VAL A 294 -5.20 5.08 13.17
C VAL A 294 -5.41 6.27 14.11
N GLY A 295 -6.63 6.82 14.17
CA GLY A 295 -6.98 7.91 15.08
C GLY A 295 -7.04 7.49 16.55
N SER A 296 -7.26 6.20 16.82
CA SER A 296 -7.23 5.63 18.18
C SER A 296 -5.81 5.31 18.66
N LEU A 297 -4.81 5.30 17.77
CA LEU A 297 -3.41 5.14 18.16
C LEU A 297 -2.86 6.46 18.71
N THR A 298 -2.10 6.41 19.80
CA THR A 298 -1.42 7.62 20.32
C THR A 298 -0.38 8.18 19.35
N PHE A 299 0.17 7.33 18.46
CA PHE A 299 1.04 7.70 17.35
C PHE A 299 0.35 7.46 16.02
N SER A 300 0.10 8.55 15.29
CA SER A 300 -0.41 8.52 13.93
C SER A 300 0.75 8.76 12.97
N PHE A 301 1.32 7.68 12.44
CA PHE A 301 2.26 7.78 11.31
C PHE A 301 1.47 7.78 10.00
N SER A 302 1.87 8.65 9.07
CA SER A 302 1.26 8.69 7.74
C SER A 302 1.26 7.31 7.08
N LYS A 303 2.30 6.50 7.30
CA LYS A 303 2.48 5.11 6.84
C LYS A 303 1.27 4.17 7.09
N TYR A 304 0.44 4.46 8.09
CA TYR A 304 -0.73 3.65 8.45
C TYR A 304 -2.01 4.02 7.68
N LEU A 305 -2.00 5.17 7.01
CA LEU A 305 -3.12 5.69 6.21
C LEU A 305 -3.09 5.22 4.75
N LEU A 306 -2.19 4.29 4.41
CA LEU A 306 -2.00 3.81 3.04
C LEU A 306 -3.27 3.20 2.43
N PRO A 307 -4.03 2.33 3.13
CA PRO A 307 -5.27 1.79 2.59
C PRO A 307 -6.28 2.90 2.24
N MET A 308 -6.52 3.83 3.16
CA MET A 308 -7.44 4.94 2.96
C MET A 308 -6.98 5.88 1.83
N THR A 309 -5.70 6.20 1.79
CA THR A 309 -5.10 7.06 0.76
C THR A 309 -5.29 6.46 -0.64
N THR A 310 -5.04 5.15 -0.79
CA THR A 310 -5.25 4.45 -2.06
C THR A 310 -6.72 4.41 -2.48
N LEU A 311 -7.65 4.29 -1.52
CA LEU A 311 -9.08 4.36 -1.81
C LEU A 311 -9.53 5.77 -2.25
N PHE A 312 -9.01 6.84 -1.61
CA PHE A 312 -9.26 8.20 -2.07
C PHE A 312 -8.71 8.44 -3.47
N ALA A 313 -7.47 7.99 -3.73
CA ALA A 313 -6.88 8.06 -5.06
C ALA A 313 -7.75 7.35 -6.10
N LEU A 314 -8.23 6.13 -5.81
CA LEU A 314 -9.11 5.39 -6.72
C LEU A 314 -10.45 6.11 -6.95
N ALA A 315 -11.07 6.63 -5.89
CA ALA A 315 -12.33 7.38 -5.99
C ALA A 315 -12.19 8.67 -6.80
N SER A 316 -11.01 9.31 -6.78
CA SER A 316 -10.77 10.57 -7.48
C SER A 316 -10.75 10.41 -9.01
N VAL A 317 -10.38 9.23 -9.52
CA VAL A 317 -10.17 8.96 -10.96
C VAL A 317 -11.38 9.37 -11.80
N GLY A 318 -12.61 9.04 -11.37
CA GLY A 318 -13.81 9.40 -12.12
C GLY A 318 -13.95 10.91 -12.38
N TYR A 319 -13.59 11.74 -11.40
CA TYR A 319 -13.60 13.20 -11.55
C TYR A 319 -12.43 13.69 -12.40
N LEU A 320 -11.26 13.08 -12.28
CA LEU A 320 -10.07 13.46 -13.06
C LEU A 320 -10.24 13.15 -14.56
N LEU A 321 -10.97 12.09 -14.89
CA LEU A 321 -11.35 11.80 -16.28
C LEU A 321 -12.27 12.88 -16.86
N LYS A 322 -13.22 13.37 -16.05
CA LYS A 322 -14.17 14.42 -16.44
C LYS A 322 -13.53 15.80 -16.53
N TYR A 323 -12.70 16.14 -15.55
CA TYR A 323 -12.06 17.45 -15.39
C TYR A 323 -10.54 17.30 -15.46
N LYS A 324 -10.03 16.99 -16.66
CA LYS A 324 -8.61 16.65 -16.89
C LYS A 324 -7.63 17.71 -16.40
N TRP A 325 -8.02 18.98 -16.39
CA TRP A 325 -7.17 20.08 -15.92
C TRP A 325 -6.80 19.96 -14.43
N PHE A 326 -7.60 19.26 -13.61
CA PHE A 326 -7.24 18.96 -12.21
C PHE A 326 -5.95 18.15 -12.10
N MET A 327 -5.58 17.37 -13.12
CA MET A 327 -4.29 16.66 -13.12
C MET A 327 -3.10 17.63 -13.07
N VAL A 328 -3.20 18.81 -13.68
CA VAL A 328 -2.14 19.83 -13.61
C VAL A 328 -1.94 20.31 -12.18
N LEU A 329 -3.04 20.59 -11.47
CA LEU A 329 -2.99 20.94 -10.04
C LEU A 329 -2.40 19.80 -9.21
N ILE A 330 -2.80 18.55 -9.49
CA ILE A 330 -2.25 17.38 -8.79
C ILE A 330 -0.74 17.25 -9.03
N PHE A 331 -0.23 17.48 -10.24
CA PHE A 331 1.22 17.41 -10.48
C PHE A 331 2.00 18.48 -9.70
N ILE A 332 1.48 19.71 -9.67
CA ILE A 332 2.07 20.80 -8.88
C ILE A 332 2.04 20.45 -7.39
N ASP A 333 0.90 19.99 -6.91
CA ASP A 333 0.68 19.62 -5.50
C ASP A 333 1.54 18.42 -5.08
N SER A 334 1.67 17.42 -5.96
CA SER A 334 2.56 16.27 -5.77
C SER A 334 4.03 16.67 -5.71
N PHE A 335 4.47 17.69 -6.47
CA PHE A 335 5.84 18.19 -6.32
C PHE A 335 6.13 18.65 -4.88
N PHE A 336 5.16 19.29 -4.22
CA PHE A 336 5.25 19.68 -2.81
C PHE A 336 5.10 18.51 -1.82
N VAL A 337 4.74 17.31 -2.29
CA VAL A 337 4.81 16.07 -1.50
C VAL A 337 6.17 15.38 -1.67
N PHE A 338 6.72 15.37 -2.89
CA PHE A 338 8.05 14.81 -3.16
C PHE A 338 9.15 15.61 -2.45
N LEU A 339 9.12 16.94 -2.52
CA LEU A 339 10.21 17.79 -2.02
C LEU A 339 10.50 17.60 -0.51
N PRO A 340 9.51 17.59 0.40
CA PRO A 340 9.77 17.26 1.79
C PRO A 340 10.38 15.87 1.99
N ILE A 341 9.90 14.86 1.25
CA ILE A 341 10.41 13.47 1.40
C ILE A 341 11.84 13.37 0.87
N TRP A 342 12.19 14.09 -0.19
CA TRP A 342 13.58 14.25 -0.63
C TRP A 342 14.45 14.80 0.49
N ASN A 343 14.04 15.92 1.09
CA ASN A 343 14.77 16.60 2.16
C ASN A 343 14.88 15.74 3.44
N TYR A 344 13.91 14.89 3.75
CA TYR A 344 13.96 14.00 4.91
C TYR A 344 14.73 12.70 4.67
N PHE A 345 14.56 12.08 3.50
CA PHE A 345 15.05 10.72 3.24
C PHE A 345 15.63 10.53 1.84
N GLY A 346 15.02 11.11 0.80
CA GLY A 346 15.34 10.78 -0.58
C GLY A 346 16.79 11.08 -0.98
N HIS A 347 17.38 12.15 -0.43
CA HIS A 347 18.78 12.52 -0.70
C HIS A 347 19.81 11.51 -0.19
N ASN A 348 19.42 10.58 0.68
CA ASN A 348 20.29 9.50 1.14
C ASN A 348 20.39 8.34 0.15
N TYR A 349 19.42 8.19 -0.76
CA TYR A 349 19.32 7.01 -1.62
C TYR A 349 19.55 7.35 -3.11
N TRP A 350 19.11 8.51 -3.57
CA TRP A 350 19.33 8.92 -4.96
C TRP A 350 20.36 10.04 -5.03
N SER A 351 21.19 10.00 -6.09
CA SER A 351 22.32 10.93 -6.25
C SER A 351 21.93 12.40 -6.40
N ASN A 352 20.71 12.67 -6.87
CA ASN A 352 20.17 14.03 -7.00
C ASN A 352 18.64 14.03 -7.10
N ILE A 353 18.05 15.21 -6.91
CA ILE A 353 16.59 15.41 -6.92
C ILE A 353 15.94 15.03 -8.27
N TYR A 354 16.63 15.17 -9.39
CA TYR A 354 16.06 14.87 -10.71
C TYR A 354 15.84 13.37 -10.89
N VAL A 355 16.76 12.53 -10.41
CA VAL A 355 16.56 11.07 -10.39
C VAL A 355 15.41 10.71 -9.44
N TYR A 356 15.34 11.35 -8.27
CA TYR A 356 14.26 11.14 -7.31
C TYR A 356 12.87 11.46 -7.89
N LEU A 357 12.77 12.48 -8.74
CA LEU A 357 11.51 12.92 -9.36
C LEU A 357 11.09 12.09 -10.59
N ILE A 358 11.83 11.02 -10.97
CA ILE A 358 11.47 10.16 -12.12
C ILE A 358 10.01 9.68 -12.08
N PRO A 359 9.43 9.20 -10.94
CA PRO A 359 8.03 8.78 -10.91
C PRO A 359 7.06 9.94 -11.22
N LEU A 360 7.37 11.16 -10.77
CA LEU A 360 6.60 12.37 -11.09
C LEU A 360 6.67 12.66 -12.60
N TYR A 361 7.88 12.67 -13.18
CA TYR A 361 8.09 12.91 -14.61
C TYR A 361 7.38 11.87 -15.47
N LEU A 362 7.47 10.60 -15.11
CA LEU A 362 6.75 9.51 -15.77
C LEU A 362 5.24 9.74 -15.71
N GLY A 363 4.70 10.15 -14.57
CA GLY A 363 3.30 10.52 -14.43
C GLY A 363 2.86 11.63 -15.39
N VAL A 364 3.67 12.70 -15.52
CA VAL A 364 3.42 13.80 -16.46
C VAL A 364 3.47 13.32 -17.90
N ILE A 365 4.49 12.54 -18.28
CA ILE A 365 4.64 12.00 -19.64
C ILE A 365 3.44 11.12 -20.01
N LEU A 366 3.02 10.22 -19.11
CA LEU A 366 1.84 9.37 -19.32
C LEU A 366 0.56 10.20 -19.49
N PHE A 367 0.37 11.26 -18.70
CA PHE A 367 -0.78 12.15 -18.82
C PHE A 367 -0.78 12.92 -20.14
N VAL A 368 0.35 13.52 -20.52
CA VAL A 368 0.50 14.27 -21.78
C VAL A 368 0.28 13.35 -22.97
N TYR A 369 0.88 12.14 -22.95
CA TYR A 369 0.68 11.15 -23.99
C TYR A 369 -0.80 10.77 -24.14
N GLU A 370 -1.49 10.47 -23.04
CA GLU A 370 -2.91 10.10 -23.09
C GLU A 370 -3.79 11.28 -23.55
N TYR A 371 -3.46 12.51 -23.16
CA TYR A 371 -4.15 13.72 -23.62
C TYR A 371 -3.97 13.95 -25.13
N LEU A 372 -2.73 13.87 -25.64
CA LEU A 372 -2.43 14.03 -27.06
C LEU A 372 -3.06 12.92 -27.90
N PHE A 373 -2.98 11.66 -27.44
CA PHE A 373 -3.55 10.52 -28.16
C PHE A 373 -5.06 10.69 -28.38
N GLN A 374 -5.78 11.21 -27.37
CA GLN A 374 -7.21 11.51 -27.49
C GLN A 374 -7.51 12.68 -28.41
N LYS A 375 -6.68 13.73 -28.38
CA LYS A 375 -6.88 14.91 -29.20
C LYS A 375 -6.70 14.61 -30.69
N TYR A 376 -5.76 13.72 -31.02
CA TYR A 376 -5.38 13.46 -32.41
C TYR A 376 -5.96 12.16 -33.01
N ASN A 377 -6.82 11.43 -32.28
CA ASN A 377 -7.45 10.18 -32.73
C ASN A 377 -6.48 9.35 -33.59
N PHE A 378 -5.35 8.93 -33.01
CA PHE A 378 -4.50 7.95 -33.68
C PHE A 378 -5.33 6.68 -33.83
N ASN A 379 -6.01 6.57 -34.97
CA ASN A 379 -6.79 5.43 -35.43
C ASN A 379 -5.83 4.26 -35.54
N THR A 380 -5.61 3.56 -34.43
CA THR A 380 -5.14 2.19 -34.49
C THR A 380 -6.39 1.32 -34.59
N ASN A 381 -7.07 1.40 -35.73
CA ASN A 381 -7.86 0.25 -36.17
C ASN A 381 -6.88 -0.91 -36.36
N PRO A 382 -7.15 -2.10 -35.81
CA PRO A 382 -6.53 -3.32 -36.34
C PRO A 382 -6.89 -3.52 -37.81
#